data_AF-A0A933DGC6-F1
#
_entry.id   AF-A0A933DGC6-F1
#
_cell.length_a   1.000
_cell.length_b   1.000
_cell.length_c   1.000
_cell.angle_alpha   90.00
_cell.angle_beta   90.00
_cell.angle_gamma   90.00
#
_symmetry.space_group_name_H-M   'P 1'
#
loop_
_entity.id
_entity.type
_entity.pdbx_description
1 polymer ?
#
loop_
_entity_poly.entity_id
_entity_poly.type
_entity_poly.pdbx_seq_one_letter_code
_entity_poly.pdbx_strand_id
1 'polypeptide(L)' 'MTKLSYFDYYKSAQEKGIHPKELRSLEKEIRHEFPNDRMMFELHMLRAVSSWNDWHTGKLGSLPVHH' A
#
# COMPACT_ATOMS: atom_id res chain seq x y z
N MET A 1 13.83 11.65 17.75
CA MET A 1 13.71 10.22 17.40
C MET A 1 13.36 10.11 15.92
N THR A 2 14.31 9.65 15.10
CA THR A 2 14.07 9.37 13.67
C THR A 2 13.12 8.18 13.56
N LYS A 3 11.93 8.41 13.00
CA LYS A 3 10.88 7.42 12.85
C LYS A 3 11.28 6.41 11.76
N LEU A 4 12.05 5.38 12.10
CA LEU A 4 12.55 4.34 11.16
C LEU A 4 11.42 3.79 10.28
N SER A 5 11.39 4.12 8.99
CA SER A 5 10.55 3.45 7.99
C SER A 5 11.33 2.28 7.40
N TYR A 6 10.66 1.14 7.27
CA TYR A 6 11.17 -0.05 6.59
C TYR A 6 11.05 0.09 5.07
N PHE A 7 9.97 0.70 4.57
CA PHE A 7 9.73 0.88 3.13
C PHE A 7 9.21 2.28 2.78
N ASP A 8 9.69 2.85 1.67
CA ASP A 8 9.25 4.15 1.14
C ASP A 8 8.20 3.96 0.03
N TYR A 9 6.98 3.58 0.44
CA TYR A 9 5.85 3.43 -0.49
C TYR A 9 5.36 4.78 -1.04
N TYR A 10 5.67 5.91 -0.38
CA TYR A 10 5.33 7.24 -0.86
C TYR A 10 6.05 7.56 -2.16
N LYS A 11 7.36 7.28 -2.22
CA LYS A 11 8.14 7.43 -3.44
C LYS A 11 7.57 6.61 -4.58
N SER A 12 7.25 5.33 -4.34
CA SER A 12 6.63 4.47 -5.36
C SER A 12 5.25 4.95 -5.80
N ALA A 13 4.47 5.55 -4.89
CA ALA A 13 3.16 6.12 -5.22
C ALA A 13 3.29 7.37 -6.10
N GLN A 14 4.26 8.23 -5.81
CA GLN A 14 4.57 9.41 -6.62
C GLN A 14 5.05 9.02 -8.03
N GLU A 15 5.96 8.06 -8.13
CA GLU A 15 6.47 7.54 -9.42
C GLU A 15 5.34 6.96 -10.29
N LYS A 16 4.29 6.41 -9.67
CA LYS A 16 3.11 5.88 -10.36
C LYS A 16 1.99 6.90 -10.57
N GLY A 17 2.17 8.14 -10.12
CA GLY A 17 1.16 9.19 -10.24
C GLY A 17 -0.12 8.92 -9.44
N ILE A 18 -0.03 8.14 -8.35
CA ILE A 18 -1.18 7.85 -7.49
C ILE A 18 -1.61 9.15 -6.81
N HIS A 19 -2.87 9.53 -6.97
CA HIS A 19 -3.38 10.75 -6.39
C HIS A 19 -3.36 10.66 -4.85
N PRO A 20 -2.96 11.71 -4.11
CA PRO A 20 -2.85 11.66 -2.64
C PRO A 20 -4.14 11.26 -1.91
N LYS A 21 -5.30 11.50 -2.54
CA LYS A 21 -6.61 11.07 -2.00
C LYS A 21 -6.73 9.54 -1.99
N GLU A 22 -6.33 8.88 -3.07
CA GLU A 22 -6.37 7.43 -3.21
C GLU A 22 -5.37 6.76 -2.27
N LEU A 23 -4.16 7.32 -2.19
CA LEU A 23 -3.15 6.84 -1.26
C LEU A 23 -3.64 6.89 0.19
N ARG A 24 -4.30 7.99 0.59
CA ARG A 24 -4.89 8.12 1.94
C ARG A 24 -6.03 7.12 2.21
N SER A 25 -6.79 6.73 1.19
CA SER A 25 -7.82 5.69 1.35
C SER A 25 -7.17 4.34 1.63
N LEU A 26 -6.16 3.96 0.83
CA LEU A 26 -5.38 2.73 1.06
C LEU A 26 -4.71 2.71 2.43
N GLU A 27 -4.11 3.83 2.86
CA GLU A 27 -3.50 3.95 4.18
C GLU A 27 -4.50 3.66 5.30
N LYS A 28 -5.74 4.14 5.18
CA LYS A 28 -6.78 3.89 6.19
C LYS A 28 -7.19 2.43 6.24
N GLU A 29 -7.41 1.82 5.09
CA GLU A 29 -7.80 0.41 4.97
C GLU A 29 -6.72 -0.52 5.54
N ILE A 30 -5.48 -0.36 5.07
CA ILE A 30 -4.35 -1.21 5.48
C ILE A 30 -3.97 -0.93 6.95
N ARG A 31 -4.13 0.31 7.44
CA ARG A 31 -3.92 0.61 8.88
C ARG A 31 -4.98 -0.04 9.77
N HIS A 32 -6.20 -0.22 9.28
CA HIS A 32 -7.24 -0.92 10.03
C HIS A 32 -6.88 -2.39 10.23
N GLU A 33 -6.26 -3.02 9.22
CA GLU A 33 -5.76 -4.40 9.29
C GLU A 33 -4.49 -4.53 10.14
N PHE A 34 -3.59 -3.55 10.06
CA PHE A 34 -2.31 -3.54 10.77
C PHE A 34 -2.13 -2.28 11.66
N PRO A 35 -2.93 -2.14 12.75
CA PRO A 35 -2.95 -0.91 13.55
C PRO A 35 -1.61 -0.62 14.23
N ASN A 36 -0.97 -1.67 14.76
CA ASN A 36 0.28 -1.56 15.54
C ASN A 36 1.50 -2.20 14.85
N ASP A 37 1.30 -2.96 13.78
CA ASP A 37 2.40 -3.56 13.02
C ASP A 37 2.81 -2.63 11.87
N ARG A 38 3.86 -1.86 12.11
CA ARG A 38 4.37 -0.90 11.14
C ARG A 38 5.00 -1.58 9.92
N MET A 39 5.72 -2.68 10.12
CA MET A 39 6.42 -3.35 9.03
C MET A 39 5.40 -3.96 8.07
N MET A 40 4.38 -4.65 8.61
CA MET A 40 3.31 -5.23 7.80
C MET A 40 2.48 -4.16 7.08
N PHE A 41 2.17 -3.05 7.76
CA PHE A 41 1.53 -1.91 7.11
C PHE A 41 2.34 -1.38 5.93
N GLU A 42 3.64 -1.08 6.13
CA GLU A 42 4.48 -0.49 5.08
C GLU A 42 4.71 -1.46 3.92
N LEU A 43 4.81 -2.77 4.20
CA LEU A 43 4.90 -3.83 3.19
C LEU A 43 3.61 -3.94 2.35
N HIS A 44 2.43 -3.92 2.99
CA HIS A 44 1.15 -4.00 2.28
C HIS A 44 0.89 -2.74 1.46
N MET A 45 1.26 -1.56 1.98
CA MET A 45 1.23 -0.32 1.22
C MET A 45 2.11 -0.40 -0.02
N LEU A 46 3.36 -0.86 0.12
CA LEU A 46 4.28 -1.01 -1.01
C LEU A 46 3.72 -1.99 -2.05
N ARG A 47 3.11 -3.09 -1.62
CA ARG A 47 2.48 -4.07 -2.51
C ARG A 47 1.29 -3.47 -3.27
N ALA A 48 0.37 -2.81 -2.57
CA ALA A 48 -0.80 -2.17 -3.17
C ALA A 48 -0.40 -1.11 -4.20
N VAL A 49 0.56 -0.25 -3.83
CA VAL A 49 1.13 0.76 -4.74
C VAL A 49 1.83 0.10 -5.93
N SER A 50 2.60 -0.96 -5.71
CA SER A 50 3.28 -1.70 -6.79
C SER A 50 2.30 -2.25 -7.82
N SER A 51 1.18 -2.80 -7.35
CA SER A 51 0.10 -3.37 -8.18
C SER A 51 -0.92 -2.35 -8.71
N TRP A 52 -0.74 -1.05 -8.47
CA TRP A 52 -1.71 -0.01 -8.83
C TRP A 52 -2.04 0.05 -10.34
N ASN A 53 -1.07 -0.21 -11.23
CA ASN A 53 -1.31 -0.26 -12.68
C ASN A 53 -2.00 -1.56 -13.13
N ASP A 54 -1.87 -2.64 -12.37
CA ASP A 54 -2.54 -3.91 -12.66
C ASP A 54 -4.02 -3.87 -12.25
N TRP A 55 -4.36 -3.03 -11.26
CA TRP A 55 -5.74 -2.75 -10.84
C TRP A 55 -6.57 -2.08 -11.94
N HIS A 56 -6.01 -1.08 -12.62
CA HIS A 56 -6.69 -0.40 -13.73
C HIS A 56 -6.67 -1.16 -15.06
N THR A 57 -5.83 -2.19 -15.20
CA THR A 57 -5.75 -3.04 -16.41
C THR A 57 -6.42 -4.40 -16.25
N GLY A 58 -7.05 -4.69 -15.10
CA GLY A 58 -7.80 -5.92 -14.85
C GLY A 58 -6.93 -7.16 -14.58
N LYS A 59 -5.67 -7.00 -14.14
CA LYS A 59 -4.73 -8.12 -13.95
C LYS A 59 -4.59 -8.65 -12.53
N LEU A 60 -5.20 -8.02 -11.51
CA LEU A 60 -5.25 -8.58 -10.15
C LEU A 60 -6.66 -9.04 -9.78
N GLY A 61 -7.17 -10.03 -10.52
CA GLY A 61 -8.06 -11.01 -9.91
C GLY A 61 -7.25 -11.88 -8.95
N SER A 62 -7.77 -12.11 -7.74
CA SER A 62 -7.22 -13.01 -6.71
C SER A 62 -5.93 -12.58 -6.00
N LEU A 63 -6.08 -11.79 -4.92
CA LEU A 63 -5.29 -12.03 -3.71
C LEU A 63 -5.99 -13.15 -2.93
N PRO A 64 -5.32 -14.27 -2.59
CA PRO A 64 -5.89 -15.26 -1.70
C PRO A 64 -5.97 -14.64 -0.30
N VAL A 65 -7.19 -14.37 0.15
CA VAL A 65 -7.47 -14.23 1.58
C VAL A 65 -7.28 -15.63 2.13
N HIS A 66 -6.15 -15.90 2.78
CA HIS A 66 -5.99 -17.14 3.52
C HIS A 66 -7.03 -17.10 4.65
N HIS A 67 -8.05 -17.93 4.48
CA HIS A 67 -9.16 -18.14 5.40
C HIS A 67 -8.78 -19.14 6.49
#